data_AF-A0AAU4ZNR0-F1
#
_entry.id   AF-A0AAU4ZNR0-F1
#
_cell.length_a   1.000
_cell.length_b   1.000
_cell.length_c   1.000
_cell.angle_alpha   90.00
_cell.angle_beta   90.00
_cell.angle_gamma   90.00
#
_symmetry.space_group_name_H-M   'P 1'
#
loop_
_entity.id
_entity.type
_entity.pdbx_description
1 polymer ?
#
loop_
_entity_poly.entity_id
_entity_poly.type
_entity_poly.pdbx_seq_one_letter_code
_entity_poly.pdbx_strand_id
1 'polypeptide(L)'
;MVRTKLAAVATAGTLAIGSLIAGAGTASASHHGMPDAAKPASSGDCLYVLNTSGYRTTAARAEACNTGASDVWGAVIFCTIGLQETGVRSYVAGVACNAAQD
;
A
#
# COMPACT_ATOMS: atom_id res chain seq x y z
N MET A 1 -45.39 -2.60 -0.55
CA MET A 1 -43.92 -2.52 -0.64
C MET A 1 -43.59 -1.98 -2.03
N VAL A 2 -43.36 -0.67 -2.13
CA VAL A 2 -43.25 0.07 -3.40
C VAL A 2 -41.77 0.42 -3.64
N ARG A 3 -41.23 -0.08 -4.74
CA ARG A 3 -39.91 0.29 -5.30
C ARG A 3 -39.95 1.73 -5.83
N THR A 4 -38.76 2.25 -6.16
CA THR A 4 -38.47 3.39 -7.07
C THR A 4 -38.56 4.79 -6.40
N LYS A 5 -37.65 5.77 -6.55
CA LYS A 5 -36.54 6.06 -7.48
C LYS A 5 -35.47 6.91 -6.75
N LEU A 6 -34.19 6.66 -6.97
CA LEU A 6 -33.15 7.69 -6.80
C LEU A 6 -33.35 8.75 -7.88
N ALA A 7 -33.50 10.02 -7.48
CA ALA A 7 -33.46 11.16 -8.37
C ALA A 7 -32.06 11.79 -8.28
N ALA A 8 -31.35 11.75 -9.40
CA ALA A 8 -30.08 12.43 -9.64
C ALA A 8 -30.34 13.83 -10.21
N VAL A 9 -29.54 14.83 -9.83
CA VAL A 9 -29.22 16.06 -10.60
C VAL A 9 -27.84 16.51 -10.09
N ALA A 10 -26.75 16.24 -10.82
CA ALA A 10 -26.20 16.97 -11.98
C ALA A 10 -25.66 18.36 -11.56
N THR A 11 -24.38 18.65 -11.76
CA THR A 11 -23.91 19.36 -12.97
C THR A 11 -22.37 19.28 -12.99
N ALA A 12 -21.79 18.66 -14.02
CA ALA A 12 -21.37 19.30 -15.26
C ALA A 12 -20.11 20.16 -15.06
N GLY A 13 -18.96 19.54 -15.32
CA GLY A 13 -17.68 20.19 -15.54
C GLY A 13 -16.99 19.48 -16.70
N THR A 14 -17.50 19.70 -17.90
CA THR A 14 -16.89 19.21 -19.14
C THR A 14 -15.59 19.98 -19.38
N LEU A 15 -14.44 19.31 -19.23
CA LEU A 15 -13.22 19.70 -19.93
C LEU A 15 -12.83 18.57 -20.90
N ALA A 16 -13.03 18.90 -22.17
CA ALA A 16 -12.64 18.10 -23.32
C ALA A 16 -11.15 18.33 -23.63
N ILE A 17 -10.36 17.27 -23.70
CA ILE A 17 -9.12 17.19 -24.50
C ILE A 17 -8.91 15.68 -24.73
N GLY A 18 -9.14 15.16 -25.92
CA GLY A 18 -8.13 15.17 -26.98
C GLY A 18 -7.51 13.78 -27.08
N SER A 19 -7.79 13.13 -28.20
CA SER A 19 -7.30 11.83 -28.67
C SER A 19 -5.83 11.54 -28.34
N LEU A 20 -5.47 10.25 -28.22
CA LEU A 20 -4.46 9.56 -29.06
C LEU A 20 -3.80 8.35 -28.33
N ILE A 21 -4.07 7.17 -28.88
CA ILE A 21 -3.13 6.04 -29.09
C ILE A 21 -2.59 5.26 -27.88
N ALA A 22 -2.95 3.98 -27.88
CA ALA A 22 -2.21 2.77 -27.49
C ALA A 22 -1.13 2.82 -26.39
N GLY A 23 -1.31 1.94 -25.42
CA GLY A 23 -0.21 1.44 -24.60
C GLY A 23 -0.70 0.87 -23.29
N ALA A 24 -0.85 -0.45 -23.23
CA ALA A 24 -0.72 -1.14 -21.96
C ALA A 24 0.68 -0.83 -21.43
N GLY A 25 0.78 0.13 -20.52
CA GLY A 25 2.01 0.63 -19.96
C GLY A 25 1.79 0.90 -18.49
N THR A 26 2.40 0.06 -17.67
CA THR A 26 2.59 0.17 -16.22
C THR A 26 2.48 1.61 -15.71
N ALA A 27 1.56 1.85 -14.78
CA ALA A 27 1.52 3.07 -13.99
C ALA A 27 2.90 3.31 -13.36
N SER A 28 3.64 4.27 -13.92
CA SER A 28 4.82 4.83 -13.26
C SER A 28 4.30 5.77 -12.19
N ALA A 29 4.36 5.33 -10.94
CA ALA A 29 4.16 6.21 -9.80
C ALA A 29 5.34 7.20 -9.77
N SER A 30 5.02 8.48 -9.92
CA SER A 30 5.97 9.58 -9.83
C SER A 30 6.71 9.53 -8.50
N HIS A 31 8.01 9.26 -8.57
CA HIS A 31 8.93 9.32 -7.45
C HIS A 31 9.18 10.80 -7.12
N HIS A 32 8.34 11.40 -6.29
CA HIS A 32 8.64 12.67 -5.66
C HIS A 32 9.67 12.41 -4.55
N GLY A 33 10.92 12.83 -4.80
CA GLY A 33 12.01 12.74 -3.85
C GLY A 33 11.64 13.38 -2.52
N MET A 34 11.67 12.57 -1.46
CA MET A 34 11.73 13.02 -0.08
C MET A 34 13.17 12.86 0.42
N PRO A 35 13.67 13.80 1.25
CA PRO A 35 15.04 13.76 1.73
C PRO A 35 15.30 12.53 2.62
N ASP A 36 16.28 11.72 2.23
CA ASP A 36 16.96 10.76 3.11
C ASP A 36 17.52 11.48 4.35
N ALA A 37 17.01 11.18 5.55
CA ALA A 37 17.78 11.13 6.81
C ALA A 37 16.88 10.94 8.05
N ALA A 38 16.31 9.75 8.21
CA ALA A 38 16.13 9.13 9.51
C ALA A 38 16.50 7.66 9.30
N LYS A 39 17.38 7.11 10.13
CA LYS A 39 17.84 5.72 10.03
C LYS A 39 16.62 4.83 9.72
N PRO A 40 16.51 4.17 8.56
CA PRO A 40 15.27 3.51 8.20
C PRO A 40 15.07 2.36 9.16
N ALA A 41 14.00 2.46 9.95
CA ALA A 41 13.36 1.30 10.53
C ALA A 41 13.16 0.33 9.36
N SER A 42 13.82 -0.82 9.39
CA SER A 42 14.22 -1.44 8.14
C SER A 42 13.07 -2.26 7.57
N SER A 43 12.37 -1.68 6.59
CA SER A 43 11.44 -2.42 5.73
C SER A 43 12.08 -3.70 5.15
N GLY A 44 13.41 -3.72 5.03
CA GLY A 44 14.23 -4.90 4.77
C GLY A 44 14.12 -6.03 5.80
N ASP A 45 14.09 -5.74 7.10
CA ASP A 45 13.92 -6.73 8.17
C ASP A 45 12.51 -7.33 8.15
N CYS A 46 11.49 -6.51 7.90
CA CYS A 46 10.13 -7.01 7.66
C CYS A 46 10.06 -7.98 6.48
N LEU A 47 10.69 -7.62 5.35
CA LEU A 47 10.76 -8.48 4.18
C LEU A 47 11.58 -9.77 4.43
N TYR A 48 12.63 -9.68 5.24
CA TYR A 48 13.44 -10.83 5.65
C TYR A 48 12.64 -11.81 6.52
N VAL A 49 11.87 -11.32 7.50
CA VAL A 49 10.98 -12.14 8.34
C VAL A 49 9.91 -12.82 7.47
N LEU A 50 9.33 -12.10 6.51
CA LEU A 50 8.37 -12.69 5.58
C LEU A 50 8.98 -13.81 4.75
N ASN A 51 10.16 -13.58 4.16
CA ASN A 51 10.85 -14.55 3.32
C ASN A 51 11.23 -15.81 4.11
N THR A 52 11.84 -15.65 5.29
CA THR A 52 12.20 -16.77 6.17
C THR A 52 10.98 -17.53 6.69
N SER A 53 9.82 -16.87 6.80
CA SER A 53 8.52 -17.49 7.12
C SER A 53 7.83 -18.16 5.93
N GLY A 54 8.47 -18.20 4.75
CA GLY A 54 7.96 -18.85 3.54
C GLY A 54 7.03 -17.98 2.69
N TYR A 55 6.89 -16.69 3.01
CA TYR A 55 6.11 -15.75 2.22
C TYR A 55 6.97 -15.11 1.13
N ARG A 56 6.58 -15.29 -0.13
CA ARG A 56 7.22 -14.60 -1.26
C ARG A 56 7.10 -13.09 -1.10
N THR A 57 8.18 -12.36 -1.37
CA THR A 57 8.14 -10.91 -1.48
C THR A 57 7.32 -10.51 -2.71
N THR A 58 6.32 -9.65 -2.51
CA THR A 58 5.51 -9.04 -3.57
C THR A 58 5.51 -7.53 -3.37
N ALA A 59 5.12 -6.77 -4.40
CA ALA A 59 4.99 -5.33 -4.28
C ALA A 59 4.08 -4.92 -3.11
N ALA A 60 2.91 -5.56 -2.95
CA ALA A 60 1.99 -5.27 -1.85
C ALA A 60 2.60 -5.53 -0.46
N ARG A 61 3.44 -6.56 -0.32
CA ARG A 61 4.14 -6.86 0.95
C ARG A 61 5.27 -5.87 1.22
N ALA A 62 5.99 -5.45 0.18
CA ALA A 62 7.00 -4.40 0.29
C ALA A 62 6.38 -3.07 0.72
N GLU A 63 5.25 -2.67 0.13
CA GLU A 63 4.51 -1.47 0.52
C GLU A 63 4.00 -1.53 1.96
N ALA A 64 3.48 -2.68 2.40
CA ALA A 64 3.05 -2.87 3.78
C ALA A 64 4.25 -2.75 4.76
N CYS A 65 5.39 -3.38 4.44
CA CYS A 65 6.61 -3.24 5.23
C CYS A 65 7.14 -1.80 5.24
N ASN A 66 7.03 -1.07 4.13
CA ASN A 66 7.45 0.33 4.04
C ASN A 66 6.54 1.25 4.89
N THR A 67 5.24 0.95 4.91
CA THR A 67 4.29 1.59 5.84
C THR A 67 4.67 1.31 7.29
N GLY A 68 5.07 0.07 7.58
CA GLY A 68 5.54 -0.37 8.91
C GLY A 68 6.87 0.25 9.32
N ALA A 69 7.67 0.71 8.38
CA ALA A 69 8.93 1.43 8.60
C ALA A 69 8.76 2.95 8.79
N SER A 70 7.54 3.46 8.59
CA SER A 70 7.26 4.89 8.69
C SER A 70 7.11 5.34 10.16
N ASP A 71 7.51 6.57 10.48
CA ASP A 71 7.32 7.19 11.82
C ASP A 71 5.87 7.66 12.11
N VAL A 72 4.89 7.18 11.33
CA VAL A 72 3.49 7.56 11.49
C VAL A 72 2.88 6.81 12.67
N TRP A 73 2.09 7.51 13.49
CA TRP A 73 1.37 6.88 14.59
C TRP A 73 0.44 5.78 14.07
N GLY A 74 0.67 4.54 14.52
CA GLY A 74 -0.05 3.35 14.04
C GLY A 74 0.57 2.64 12.82
N ALA A 75 1.77 3.01 12.38
CA ALA A 75 2.49 2.37 11.26
C ALA A 75 2.52 0.83 11.35
N VAL A 76 2.80 0.28 12.53
CA VAL A 76 2.79 -1.18 12.78
C VAL A 76 1.41 -1.79 12.53
N ILE A 77 0.34 -1.12 12.94
CA ILE A 77 -1.04 -1.61 12.77
C ILE A 77 -1.38 -1.63 11.28
N PHE A 78 -1.11 -0.53 10.56
CA PHE A 78 -1.37 -0.45 9.12
C PHE A 78 -0.54 -1.47 8.33
N CYS A 79 0.73 -1.66 8.69
CA CYS A 79 1.58 -2.73 8.14
C CYS A 79 0.98 -4.11 8.38
N THR A 80 0.53 -4.39 9.60
CA THR A 80 0.01 -5.72 9.97
C THR A 80 -1.29 -6.01 9.22
N ILE A 81 -2.16 -5.02 9.04
CA ILE A 81 -3.38 -5.14 8.22
C ILE A 81 -3.01 -5.36 6.76
N GLY A 82 -2.12 -4.55 6.19
CA GLY A 82 -1.67 -4.68 4.80
C GLY A 82 -1.08 -6.06 4.50
N LEU A 83 -0.27 -6.63 5.40
CA LEU A 83 0.26 -7.98 5.23
C LEU A 83 -0.83 -9.06 5.32
N GLN A 84 -1.80 -8.92 6.23
CA GLN A 84 -2.93 -9.84 6.34
C GLN A 84 -3.80 -9.86 5.08
N GLU A 85 -4.07 -8.70 4.47
CA GLU A 85 -4.79 -8.59 3.19
C GLU A 85 -4.05 -9.32 2.04
N THR A 86 -2.71 -9.47 2.15
CA THR A 86 -1.92 -10.27 1.18
C THR A 86 -1.82 -11.76 1.53
N GLY A 87 -2.58 -12.23 2.52
CA GLY A 87 -2.60 -13.63 2.96
C GLY A 87 -1.47 -14.03 3.92
N VAL A 88 -0.77 -13.08 4.52
CA VAL A 88 0.18 -13.37 5.61
C VAL A 88 -0.61 -13.64 6.88
N ARG A 89 -0.24 -14.69 7.62
CA ARG A 89 -0.86 -14.99 8.92
C ARG A 89 -0.63 -13.84 9.90
N SER A 90 -1.64 -13.48 10.68
CA SER A 90 -1.61 -12.34 11.61
C SER A 90 -0.40 -12.36 12.55
N TYR A 91 0.00 -13.55 13.04
CA TYR A 91 1.21 -13.71 13.86
C TYR A 91 2.49 -13.29 13.11
N VAL A 92 2.70 -13.79 11.89
CA VAL A 92 3.89 -13.47 11.09
C VAL A 92 3.88 -12.01 10.65
N ALA A 93 2.70 -11.48 10.29
CA ALA A 93 2.53 -10.07 9.98
C ALA A 93 2.95 -9.18 11.17
N GLY A 94 2.52 -9.53 12.39
CA GLY A 94 2.90 -8.79 13.59
C GLY A 94 4.40 -8.83 13.86
N VAL A 95 5.04 -9.99 13.75
CA VAL A 95 6.50 -10.12 13.94
C VAL A 95 7.26 -9.33 12.88
N ALA A 96 6.87 -9.44 11.61
CA ALA A 96 7.51 -8.72 10.50
C ALA A 96 7.37 -7.20 10.65
N CYS A 97 6.18 -6.70 11.02
CA CYS A 97 5.96 -5.26 11.19
C CYS A 97 6.63 -4.67 12.43
N ASN A 98 6.81 -5.46 13.50
CA ASN A 98 7.64 -5.03 14.62
C ASN A 98 9.13 -4.99 14.24
N ALA A 99 9.60 -5.96 13.44
CA ALA A 99 10.97 -5.95 12.92
C ALA A 99 11.24 -4.76 11.98
N ALA A 100 10.21 -4.24 11.29
CA ALA A 100 10.33 -3.00 10.52
C ALA A 100 10.44 -1.72 11.37
N GLN A 101 10.17 -1.75 12.67
CA GLN A 101 10.29 -0.58 13.58
C GLN A 101 11.60 -0.56 14.37
N ASP A 102 12.35 -1.66 14.38
CA ASP A 102 13.62 -1.84 15.11
C ASP A 102 14.82 -1.35 14.27
#